data_AF-I1CII3-F1
#
_entry.id   AF-I1CII3-F1
#
_cell.length_a   1.000
_cell.length_b   1.000
_cell.length_c   1.000
_cell.angle_alpha   90.00
_cell.angle_beta   90.00
_cell.angle_gamma   90.00
#
_symmetry.space_group_name_H-M   'P 1'
#
loop_
_entity.id
_entity.type
_entity.pdbx_description
1 polymer ?
#
loop_
_entity_poly.entity_id
_entity_poly.type
_entity_poly.pdbx_seq_one_letter_code
_entity_poly.pdbx_strand_id
1 'polypeptide(L)'
;MQFFINNGIYYGSNTVYRCNGDEGSVMYLEQTGSVPRWRCNGIIVNQETGEKCCNGRQVAVRNASFFSNRSLPAYDALSILYFWSLKVRRMTISTMVGCSPKAVRETLKDWYQVLQEDLQQNDCKIGGYDVDGNPIVVEIDESKFGKRKYHRGHRVEGVWVVGGVEKTPERKCFLVVVNNRNTETMDTIIRNYVADGSIVHTDCWRAYENMVNLGMNLVHRTVNHSVTFRDGDVHTNTIEGTWNGIKINVTPALRTKKMVPWLLIEFIWRRKHHNDIFGGIIDCLKNVSFDRAQRNPAWLTELAAE
;
A
#
# COMPACT_ATOMS: atom_id res chain seq x y z
N MET A 1 19.34 13.30 -13.13
CA MET A 1 19.67 11.87 -13.17
C MET A 1 20.50 11.45 -11.96
N GLN A 2 21.55 12.21 -11.62
CA GLN A 2 22.41 11.93 -10.48
C GLN A 2 21.66 11.70 -9.16
N PHE A 3 20.61 12.49 -8.88
CA PHE A 3 19.74 12.27 -7.72
C PHE A 3 19.21 10.83 -7.63
N PHE A 4 18.66 10.30 -8.72
CA PHE A 4 18.06 8.95 -8.75
C PHE A 4 19.11 7.84 -8.58
N ILE A 5 20.32 8.03 -9.12
CA ILE A 5 21.43 7.09 -8.95
C ILE A 5 21.96 7.13 -7.50
N ASN A 6 22.18 8.34 -6.97
CA ASN A 6 22.69 8.52 -5.60
C ASN A 6 21.72 7.97 -4.54
N ASN A 7 20.41 7.98 -4.81
CA ASN A 7 19.40 7.41 -3.94
C ASN A 7 19.08 5.93 -4.24
N GLY A 8 19.82 5.29 -5.17
CA GLY A 8 19.63 3.86 -5.51
C GLY A 8 18.32 3.53 -6.24
N ILE A 9 17.57 4.54 -6.69
CA ILE A 9 16.31 4.37 -7.46
C ILE A 9 16.61 3.85 -8.86
N TYR A 10 17.71 4.31 -9.45
CA TYR A 10 18.28 3.69 -10.62
C TYR A 10 19.48 2.87 -10.19
N TYR A 11 19.68 1.74 -10.87
CA TYR A 11 20.93 1.02 -10.81
C TYR A 11 22.10 2.00 -11.01
N GLY A 12 23.08 1.94 -10.12
CA GLY A 12 24.30 2.74 -10.19
C GLY A 12 25.40 1.98 -10.93
N SER A 13 26.54 2.61 -11.18
CA SER A 13 27.70 2.02 -11.87
C SER A 13 28.21 0.70 -11.27
N ASN A 14 27.85 0.40 -10.02
CA ASN A 14 28.28 -0.79 -9.28
C ASN A 14 27.27 -1.95 -9.35
N THR A 15 26.12 -1.79 -10.02
CA THR A 15 25.14 -2.87 -10.18
C THR A 15 25.38 -3.66 -11.46
N VAL A 16 25.52 -4.98 -11.33
CA VAL A 16 25.72 -5.91 -12.46
C VAL A 16 24.38 -6.14 -13.17
N TYR A 17 24.10 -5.37 -14.21
CA TYR A 17 22.98 -5.62 -15.10
C TYR A 17 23.40 -6.63 -16.18
N ARG A 18 22.94 -7.89 -16.08
CA ARG A 18 23.34 -8.97 -17.00
C ARG A 18 22.57 -8.89 -18.32
N CYS A 19 23.27 -9.08 -19.44
CA CYS A 19 22.64 -9.15 -20.75
C CYS A 19 22.14 -10.59 -21.01
N ASN A 20 20.82 -10.76 -21.17
CA ASN A 20 20.14 -11.98 -21.67
C ASN A 20 20.66 -13.35 -21.15
N GLY A 21 20.83 -13.53 -19.84
CA GLY A 21 20.92 -14.88 -19.26
C GLY A 21 22.28 -15.57 -19.32
N ASP A 22 23.29 -15.00 -19.98
CA ASP A 22 24.64 -15.60 -20.01
C ASP A 22 25.49 -15.12 -18.82
N GLU A 23 26.25 -16.03 -18.22
CA GLU A 23 26.99 -15.82 -16.96
C GLU A 23 28.11 -14.77 -17.03
N GLY A 24 28.51 -14.31 -18.23
CA GLY A 24 29.72 -13.49 -18.42
C GLY A 24 29.54 -12.00 -18.74
N SER A 25 28.37 -11.55 -19.20
CA SER A 25 28.24 -10.22 -19.84
C SER A 25 27.57 -9.19 -18.95
N VAL A 26 28.29 -8.09 -18.67
CA VAL A 26 27.83 -7.00 -17.80
C VAL A 26 27.52 -5.76 -18.62
N MET A 27 26.42 -5.07 -18.30
CA MET A 27 26.12 -3.76 -18.88
C MET A 27 26.70 -2.66 -18.00
N TYR A 28 27.31 -1.67 -18.61
CA TYR A 28 27.88 -0.49 -17.94
C TYR A 28 27.07 0.76 -18.27
N LEU A 29 27.09 1.74 -17.35
CA LEU A 29 26.39 2.99 -17.52
C LEU A 29 27.23 3.97 -18.35
N GLU A 30 26.82 4.23 -19.59
CA GLU A 30 27.44 5.20 -20.48
C GLU A 30 26.80 6.58 -20.27
N GLN A 31 27.59 7.54 -19.77
CA GLN A 31 27.15 8.91 -19.46
C GLN A 31 27.60 9.95 -20.49
N THR A 32 28.41 9.56 -21.48
CA THR A 32 29.06 10.46 -22.45
C THR A 32 28.13 11.00 -23.55
N GLY A 33 26.90 10.48 -23.67
CA GLY A 33 25.88 10.94 -24.62
C GLY A 33 24.86 11.93 -24.04
N SER A 34 24.01 12.52 -24.90
CA SER A 34 22.94 13.44 -24.50
C SER A 34 21.86 12.81 -23.60
N VAL A 35 21.71 11.47 -23.64
CA VAL A 35 20.85 10.70 -22.74
C VAL A 35 21.65 9.48 -22.27
N PRO A 36 21.92 9.35 -20.95
CA PRO A 36 22.62 8.19 -20.41
C PRO A 36 21.88 6.87 -20.68
N ARG A 37 22.63 5.79 -20.93
CA ARG A 37 22.10 4.46 -21.25
C ARG A 37 22.98 3.37 -20.65
N TRP A 38 22.37 2.23 -20.35
CA TRP A 38 23.10 0.99 -20.09
C TRP A 38 23.53 0.38 -21.41
N ARG A 39 24.80 0.02 -21.56
CA ARG A 39 25.35 -0.61 -22.75
C ARG A 39 26.05 -1.92 -22.41
N CYS A 40 25.72 -2.97 -23.15
CA CYS A 40 26.40 -4.26 -23.10
C CYS A 40 27.81 -4.10 -23.69
N ASN A 41 28.82 -4.61 -22.99
CA ASN A 41 30.22 -4.59 -23.44
C ASN A 41 30.51 -5.58 -24.59
N GLY A 42 29.57 -6.47 -24.92
CA GLY A 42 29.65 -7.34 -26.10
C GLY A 42 30.79 -8.35 -26.05
N ILE A 43 31.11 -8.88 -24.86
CA ILE A 43 32.15 -9.91 -24.69
C ILE A 43 31.84 -11.13 -25.58
N ILE A 44 32.91 -11.71 -26.13
CA ILE A 44 32.86 -12.99 -26.84
C ILE A 44 32.54 -14.09 -25.81
N VAL A 45 31.39 -14.72 -25.96
CA VAL A 45 30.90 -15.79 -25.07
C VAL A 45 31.36 -17.17 -25.52
N ASN A 46 31.72 -17.33 -26.80
CA ASN A 46 32.30 -18.56 -27.33
C ASN A 46 33.54 -18.23 -28.17
N GLN A 47 34.71 -18.70 -27.72
CA GLN A 47 35.99 -18.43 -28.40
C GLN A 47 36.19 -19.23 -29.68
N GLU A 48 35.55 -20.40 -29.81
CA GLU A 48 35.66 -21.27 -30.99
C GLU A 48 34.78 -20.78 -32.15
N THR A 49 33.57 -20.30 -31.83
CA THR A 49 32.62 -19.78 -32.84
C THR A 49 32.72 -18.26 -33.03
N GLY A 50 33.42 -17.55 -32.14
CA GLY A 50 33.49 -16.09 -32.12
C GLY A 50 32.17 -15.41 -31.72
N GLU A 51 31.21 -16.18 -31.17
CA GLU A 51 29.90 -15.68 -30.79
C GLU A 51 30.02 -14.67 -29.65
N LYS A 52 29.34 -13.53 -29.82
CA LYS A 52 29.28 -12.44 -28.83
C LYS A 52 27.97 -12.51 -28.08
N CYS A 53 27.97 -12.12 -26.80
CA CYS A 53 26.73 -12.04 -26.02
C CYS A 53 25.67 -11.16 -26.69
N CYS A 54 26.10 -10.01 -27.23
CA CYS A 54 25.22 -9.09 -27.89
C CYS A 54 25.98 -8.11 -28.79
N ASN A 55 25.33 -7.55 -29.80
CA ASN A 55 25.89 -6.46 -30.63
C ASN A 55 25.74 -5.08 -29.97
N GLY A 56 26.20 -4.92 -28.73
CA GLY A 56 26.20 -3.64 -28.01
C GLY A 56 24.81 -3.13 -27.63
N ARG A 57 23.90 -4.04 -27.26
CA ARG A 57 22.53 -3.76 -26.79
C ARG A 57 22.53 -2.59 -25.81
N GLN A 58 21.62 -1.66 -26.03
CA GLN A 58 21.40 -0.51 -25.16
C GLN A 58 20.05 -0.62 -24.46
N VAL A 59 20.03 -0.26 -23.19
CA VAL A 59 18.82 -0.22 -22.37
C VAL A 59 18.74 1.13 -21.67
N ALA A 60 17.54 1.68 -21.54
CA ALA A 60 17.35 2.96 -20.85
C ALA A 60 17.76 2.87 -19.38
N VAL A 61 18.31 3.95 -18.81
CA VAL A 61 18.68 3.99 -17.37
C VAL A 61 17.48 3.77 -16.45
N ARG A 62 16.29 4.15 -16.92
CA ARG A 62 15.02 3.96 -16.20
C ARG A 62 14.51 2.52 -16.24
N ASN A 63 15.17 1.62 -16.96
CA ASN A 63 14.67 0.26 -17.10
C ASN A 63 14.60 -0.46 -15.76
N ALA A 64 13.60 -1.34 -15.60
CA ALA A 64 13.31 -2.03 -14.34
C ALA A 64 13.15 -1.08 -13.14
N SER A 65 12.62 0.13 -13.38
CA SER A 65 12.22 1.08 -12.34
C SER A 65 10.80 1.57 -12.59
N PHE A 66 10.21 2.23 -11.59
CA PHE A 66 8.91 2.91 -11.73
C PHE A 66 8.83 3.86 -12.94
N PHE A 67 9.97 4.43 -13.36
CA PHE A 67 10.05 5.42 -14.44
C PHE A 67 10.22 4.80 -15.84
N SER A 68 10.27 3.46 -15.94
CA SER A 68 10.39 2.74 -17.20
C SER A 68 9.18 2.97 -18.11
N ASN A 69 9.41 3.02 -19.43
CA ASN A 69 8.36 3.13 -20.45
C ASN A 69 7.36 4.28 -20.23
N ARG A 70 7.80 5.39 -19.62
CA ARG A 70 7.01 6.63 -19.47
C ARG A 70 7.54 7.71 -20.41
N SER A 71 6.63 8.38 -21.12
CA SER A 71 6.95 9.59 -21.87
C SER A 71 7.30 10.77 -20.97
N LEU A 72 6.74 10.78 -19.75
CA LEU A 72 7.01 11.83 -18.77
C LEU A 72 8.47 11.74 -18.27
N PRO A 73 9.18 12.88 -18.15
CA PRO A 73 10.47 12.93 -17.48
C PRO A 73 10.40 12.40 -16.05
N ALA A 74 11.49 11.79 -15.57
CA ALA A 74 11.52 11.18 -14.23
C ALA A 74 11.35 12.21 -13.11
N TYR A 75 11.90 13.41 -13.29
CA TYR A 75 11.71 14.51 -12.32
C TYR A 75 10.25 14.93 -12.23
N ASP A 76 9.55 15.07 -13.35
CA ASP A 76 8.13 15.42 -13.36
C ASP A 76 7.27 14.31 -12.72
N ALA A 77 7.60 13.05 -13.01
CA ALA A 77 6.95 11.91 -12.35
C ALA A 77 7.19 11.92 -10.83
N LEU A 78 8.41 12.20 -10.38
CA LEU A 78 8.74 12.35 -8.96
C LEU A 78 8.02 13.55 -8.32
N SER A 79 7.92 14.69 -9.02
CA SER A 79 7.17 15.87 -8.58
C SER A 79 5.68 15.58 -8.42
N ILE A 80 5.10 14.74 -9.30
CA ILE A 80 3.71 14.25 -9.12
C ILE A 80 3.58 13.49 -7.79
N LEU A 81 4.53 12.59 -7.48
CA LEU A 81 4.51 11.83 -6.23
C LEU A 81 4.72 12.73 -5.00
N TYR A 82 5.62 13.72 -5.11
CA TYR A 82 5.82 14.73 -4.07
C TYR A 82 4.54 15.53 -3.80
N PHE A 83 3.87 16.06 -4.83
CA PHE A 83 2.61 16.78 -4.61
C PHE A 83 1.48 15.87 -4.12
N TRP A 84 1.47 14.59 -4.52
CA TRP A 84 0.57 13.60 -3.94
C TRP A 84 0.85 13.36 -2.45
N SER A 85 2.12 13.35 -2.03
CA SER A 85 2.51 13.20 -0.62
C SER A 85 1.87 14.29 0.24
N LEU A 86 1.86 15.51 -0.30
CA LEU A 86 1.24 16.72 0.26
C LEU A 86 -0.29 16.83 0.06
N LYS A 87 -0.95 15.77 -0.41
CA LYS A 87 -2.42 15.74 -0.64
C LYS A 87 -2.93 16.80 -1.63
N VAL A 88 -2.09 17.28 -2.54
CA VAL A 88 -2.49 18.25 -3.56
C VAL A 88 -3.47 17.62 -4.56
N ARG A 89 -4.49 18.38 -4.96
CA ARG A 89 -5.52 17.89 -5.91
C ARG A 89 -4.90 17.63 -7.29
N ARG A 90 -5.30 16.51 -7.92
CA ARG A 90 -4.79 16.06 -9.23
C ARG A 90 -4.72 17.15 -10.31
N MET A 91 -5.76 17.99 -10.43
CA MET A 91 -5.77 19.06 -11.44
C MET A 91 -4.73 20.13 -11.14
N THR A 92 -4.53 20.46 -9.87
CA THR A 92 -3.50 21.40 -9.41
C THR A 92 -2.10 20.84 -9.65
N ILE A 93 -1.87 19.54 -9.39
CA ILE A 93 -0.61 18.85 -9.73
C ILE A 93 -0.30 19.00 -11.22
N SER A 94 -1.30 18.80 -12.07
CA SER A 94 -1.18 18.95 -13.53
C SER A 94 -0.65 20.32 -13.91
N THR A 95 -1.23 21.38 -13.33
CA THR A 95 -0.81 22.77 -13.56
C THR A 95 0.60 23.04 -13.01
N MET A 96 0.89 22.62 -11.77
CA MET A 96 2.17 22.87 -11.11
C MET A 96 3.35 22.17 -11.81
N VAL A 97 3.14 20.95 -12.32
CA VAL A 97 4.16 20.18 -13.04
C VAL A 97 4.22 20.56 -14.52
N GLY A 98 3.21 21.24 -15.07
CA GLY A 98 3.15 21.57 -16.49
C GLY A 98 2.91 20.36 -17.39
N CYS A 99 2.16 19.36 -16.92
CA CYS A 99 1.87 18.14 -17.68
C CYS A 99 0.36 17.93 -17.84
N SER A 100 -0.04 16.99 -18.71
CA SER A 100 -1.46 16.72 -18.94
C SER A 100 -2.13 16.03 -17.73
N PRO A 101 -3.43 16.27 -17.46
CA PRO A 101 -4.13 15.62 -16.36
C PRO A 101 -4.19 14.09 -16.51
N LYS A 102 -4.06 13.59 -17.75
CA LYS A 102 -3.94 12.17 -18.08
C LYS A 102 -2.61 11.60 -17.60
N ALA A 103 -1.50 12.32 -17.80
CA ALA A 103 -0.18 11.91 -17.32
C ALA A 103 -0.13 11.78 -15.79
N VAL A 104 -0.70 12.76 -15.07
CA VAL A 104 -0.84 12.68 -13.60
C VAL A 104 -1.66 11.46 -13.20
N ARG A 105 -2.83 11.25 -13.84
CA ARG A 105 -3.70 10.12 -13.51
C ARG A 105 -3.02 8.77 -13.73
N GLU A 106 -2.34 8.56 -14.85
CA GLU A 106 -1.68 7.27 -15.11
C GLU A 106 -0.46 7.07 -14.21
N THR A 107 0.27 8.13 -13.86
CA THR A 107 1.38 8.05 -12.89
C THR A 107 0.87 7.66 -11.51
N LEU A 108 -0.22 8.28 -11.03
CA LEU A 108 -0.85 7.87 -9.77
C LEU A 108 -1.44 6.46 -9.88
N LYS A 109 -2.07 6.11 -11.01
CA LYS A 109 -2.44 4.74 -11.44
C LYS A 109 -1.43 3.70 -10.97
N ASP A 110 -0.23 3.90 -11.47
CA ASP A 110 0.89 3.01 -11.29
C ASP A 110 1.46 3.13 -9.86
N TRP A 111 1.43 4.33 -9.26
CA TRP A 111 1.85 4.53 -7.88
C TRP A 111 1.02 3.72 -6.88
N TYR A 112 -0.31 3.65 -7.02
CA TYR A 112 -1.13 2.83 -6.14
C TYR A 112 -0.84 1.33 -6.26
N GLN A 113 -0.29 0.86 -7.39
CA GLN A 113 0.22 -0.51 -7.51
C GLN A 113 1.50 -0.66 -6.66
N VAL A 114 2.42 0.32 -6.71
CA VAL A 114 3.60 0.30 -5.84
C VAL A 114 3.22 0.31 -4.36
N LEU A 115 2.21 1.11 -3.96
CA LEU A 115 1.73 1.16 -2.57
C LEU A 115 1.28 -0.21 -2.07
N GLN A 116 0.55 -0.96 -2.90
CA GLN A 116 0.01 -2.25 -2.46
C GLN A 116 1.09 -3.33 -2.37
N GLU A 117 2.11 -3.28 -3.23
CA GLU A 117 3.25 -4.20 -3.21
C GLU A 117 4.24 -3.90 -2.07
N ASP A 118 4.32 -2.64 -1.62
CA ASP A 118 5.07 -2.26 -0.41
C ASP A 118 4.42 -2.79 0.88
N LEU A 119 3.09 -2.89 0.89
CA LEU A 119 2.34 -3.37 2.05
C LEU A 119 2.37 -4.89 2.12
N GLN A 120 3.08 -5.42 3.11
CA GLN A 120 3.12 -6.85 3.39
C GLN A 120 2.00 -7.24 4.35
N GLN A 121 1.66 -8.54 4.42
CA GLN A 121 0.67 -9.05 5.38
C GLN A 121 1.04 -8.66 6.83
N ASN A 122 2.34 -8.71 7.16
CA ASN A 122 2.84 -8.29 8.46
C ASN A 122 2.62 -6.81 8.73
N ASP A 123 2.56 -5.92 7.74
CA ASP A 123 2.25 -4.50 7.95
C ASP A 123 0.80 -4.28 8.41
N CYS A 124 -0.08 -5.24 8.13
CA CYS A 124 -1.50 -5.19 8.48
C CYS A 124 -1.84 -6.07 9.69
N LYS A 125 -0.93 -6.95 10.14
CA LYS A 125 -1.15 -7.79 11.33
C LYS A 125 -0.91 -6.98 12.61
N ILE A 126 -1.94 -6.86 13.45
CA ILE A 126 -1.95 -6.01 14.65
C ILE A 126 -1.93 -6.85 15.93
N GLY A 127 -1.53 -6.22 17.04
CA GLY A 127 -1.57 -6.85 18.36
C GLY A 127 -0.36 -7.73 18.66
N GLY A 128 -0.53 -8.69 19.56
CA GLY A 128 0.52 -9.57 20.07
C GLY A 128 1.05 -9.06 21.42
N TYR A 129 2.37 -9.00 21.56
CA TYR A 129 3.03 -8.50 22.75
C TYR A 129 3.90 -7.29 22.41
N ASP A 130 3.94 -6.32 23.31
CA ASP A 130 4.87 -5.19 23.22
C ASP A 130 6.31 -5.61 23.58
N VAL A 131 7.23 -4.64 23.53
CA VAL A 131 8.65 -4.84 23.85
C VAL A 131 8.91 -5.32 25.28
N ASP A 132 7.96 -5.05 26.18
CA ASP A 132 8.03 -5.43 27.61
C ASP A 132 7.30 -6.76 27.88
N GLY A 133 6.75 -7.39 26.83
CA GLY A 133 6.03 -8.67 26.94
C GLY A 133 4.58 -8.53 27.41
N ASN A 134 4.00 -7.33 27.39
CA ASN A 134 2.59 -7.13 27.73
C ASN A 134 1.69 -7.32 26.50
N PRO A 135 0.51 -7.95 26.65
CA PRO A 135 -0.49 -8.04 25.59
C PRO A 135 -0.89 -6.68 25.03
N ILE A 136 -0.81 -6.52 23.72
CA ILE A 136 -1.27 -5.33 23.01
C ILE A 136 -2.80 -5.38 22.88
N VAL A 137 -3.43 -4.24 23.20
CA VAL A 137 -4.88 -4.06 23.02
C VAL A 137 -5.17 -3.66 21.57
N VAL A 138 -6.13 -4.34 20.95
CA VAL A 138 -6.63 -4.03 19.61
C VAL A 138 -8.12 -3.75 19.66
N GLU A 139 -8.58 -2.71 18.96
CA GLU A 139 -10.00 -2.37 18.81
C GLU A 139 -10.44 -2.77 17.40
N ILE A 140 -11.51 -3.56 17.29
CA ILE A 140 -12.09 -4.01 16.01
C ILE A 140 -13.53 -3.51 15.91
N ASP A 141 -13.90 -2.97 14.74
CA ASP A 141 -15.23 -2.41 14.46
C ASP A 141 -15.53 -2.45 12.95
N GLU A 142 -16.80 -2.28 12.58
CA GLU A 142 -17.23 -2.17 11.18
C GLU A 142 -17.79 -0.81 10.82
N SER A 143 -17.37 -0.35 9.65
CA SER A 143 -17.82 0.92 9.12
C SER A 143 -18.34 0.76 7.69
N LYS A 144 -19.52 1.33 7.44
CA LYS A 144 -20.08 1.44 6.10
C LYS A 144 -19.63 2.73 5.40
N PHE A 145 -18.97 2.58 4.27
CA PHE A 145 -18.64 3.65 3.32
C PHE A 145 -19.77 3.82 2.30
N GLY A 146 -20.00 5.03 1.79
CA GLY A 146 -21.05 5.27 0.79
C GLY A 146 -22.48 5.14 1.35
N LYS A 147 -22.76 5.71 2.52
CA LYS A 147 -24.10 5.76 3.12
C LYS A 147 -24.78 7.10 2.81
N ARG A 148 -26.11 7.10 2.62
CA ARG A 148 -26.91 8.34 2.59
C ARG A 148 -26.84 9.05 3.94
N LYS A 149 -26.61 10.36 3.93
CA LYS A 149 -26.83 11.18 5.13
C LYS A 149 -28.34 11.35 5.33
N TYR A 150 -28.87 10.95 6.49
CA TYR A 150 -30.29 11.09 6.85
C TYR A 150 -31.31 10.46 5.87
N HIS A 151 -30.96 9.36 5.20
CA HIS A 151 -31.81 8.68 4.20
C HIS A 151 -32.23 9.52 2.98
N ARG A 152 -31.81 10.79 2.88
CA ARG A 152 -32.09 11.70 1.77
C ARG A 152 -31.02 11.58 0.66
N GLY A 153 -31.42 11.80 -0.59
CA GLY A 153 -30.53 11.80 -1.76
C GLY A 153 -30.42 10.45 -2.51
N HIS A 154 -29.50 10.37 -3.49
CA HIS A 154 -29.36 9.22 -4.39
C HIS A 154 -28.99 7.92 -3.64
N ARG A 155 -29.46 6.75 -4.12
CA ARG A 155 -29.04 5.46 -3.54
C ARG A 155 -27.58 5.22 -3.92
N VAL A 156 -26.74 4.92 -2.94
CA VAL A 156 -25.36 4.46 -3.15
C VAL A 156 -25.28 3.06 -2.57
N GLU A 157 -24.70 2.14 -3.33
CA GLU A 157 -24.36 0.82 -2.81
C GLU A 157 -23.17 0.99 -1.86
N GLY A 158 -23.46 1.01 -0.56
CA GLY A 158 -22.42 1.22 0.44
C GLY A 158 -21.50 0.01 0.58
N VAL A 159 -20.23 0.27 0.86
CA VAL A 159 -19.17 -0.73 1.03
C VAL A 159 -18.97 -0.97 2.52
N TRP A 160 -19.08 -2.22 2.97
CA TRP A 160 -18.73 -2.59 4.34
C TRP A 160 -17.24 -2.83 4.45
N VAL A 161 -16.65 -2.27 5.51
CA VAL A 161 -15.24 -2.44 5.85
C VAL A 161 -15.17 -2.85 7.31
N VAL A 162 -14.44 -3.92 7.59
CA VAL A 162 -14.05 -4.31 8.94
C VAL A 162 -12.65 -3.78 9.16
N GLY A 163 -12.42 -3.09 10.27
CA GLY A 163 -11.12 -2.53 10.59
C GLY A 163 -10.72 -2.85 12.00
N GLY A 164 -9.41 -3.07 12.19
CA GLY A 164 -8.81 -3.19 13.50
C GLY A 164 -7.67 -2.21 13.65
N VAL A 165 -7.48 -1.67 14.86
CA VAL A 165 -6.35 -0.79 15.19
C VAL A 165 -5.78 -1.17 16.55
N GLU A 166 -4.47 -1.26 16.65
CA GLU A 166 -3.80 -1.44 17.94
C GLU A 166 -3.70 -0.11 18.71
N LYS A 167 -3.82 -0.20 20.04
CA LYS A 167 -3.69 0.95 20.96
C LYS A 167 -2.22 1.20 21.32
N THR A 168 -1.39 1.39 20.30
CA THR A 168 0.03 1.75 20.40
C THR A 168 0.26 3.15 19.80
N PRO A 169 1.42 3.79 20.02
CA PRO A 169 1.80 5.00 19.31
C PRO A 169 1.79 4.84 17.77
N GLU A 170 2.18 3.68 17.26
CA GLU A 170 2.26 3.34 15.84
C GLU A 170 0.87 3.21 15.20
N ARG A 171 -0.14 2.84 16.00
CA ARG A 171 -1.55 2.69 15.59
C ARG A 171 -1.74 1.79 14.36
N LYS A 172 -0.93 0.75 14.22
CA LYS A 172 -1.01 -0.19 13.11
C LYS A 172 -2.45 -0.69 12.93
N CYS A 173 -2.85 -0.93 11.69
CA CYS A 173 -4.23 -1.29 11.39
C CYS A 173 -4.35 -2.23 10.19
N PHE A 174 -5.41 -3.03 10.20
CA PHE A 174 -5.96 -3.64 9.00
C PHE A 174 -7.30 -2.98 8.65
N LEU A 175 -7.64 -2.96 7.36
CA LEU A 175 -8.90 -2.44 6.85
C LEU A 175 -9.35 -3.30 5.67
N VAL A 176 -10.32 -4.19 5.88
CA VAL A 176 -10.71 -5.21 4.89
C VAL A 176 -12.12 -4.95 4.39
N VAL A 177 -12.29 -4.92 3.06
CA VAL A 177 -13.62 -4.84 2.44
C VAL A 177 -14.30 -6.20 2.53
N VAL A 178 -15.55 -6.21 3.02
CA VAL A 178 -16.33 -7.43 3.20
C VAL A 178 -17.70 -7.33 2.53
N ASN A 179 -18.14 -8.45 1.95
CA ASN A 179 -19.49 -8.58 1.37
C ASN A 179 -20.52 -8.94 2.45
N ASN A 180 -20.14 -9.87 3.33
CA ASN A 180 -20.93 -10.33 4.46
C ASN A 180 -20.18 -10.07 5.76
N ARG A 181 -20.92 -10.00 6.86
CA ARG A 181 -20.36 -9.76 8.20
C ARG A 181 -20.88 -10.82 9.17
N ASN A 182 -20.85 -12.07 8.72
CA ASN A 182 -21.20 -13.22 9.55
C ASN A 182 -19.99 -13.59 10.43
N THR A 183 -20.22 -14.51 11.38
CA THR A 183 -19.17 -15.00 12.29
C THR A 183 -17.97 -15.55 11.54
N GLU A 184 -18.17 -16.37 10.50
CA GLU A 184 -17.08 -16.97 9.72
C GLU A 184 -16.16 -15.94 9.05
N THR A 185 -16.73 -14.86 8.48
CA THR A 185 -15.94 -13.78 7.90
C THR A 185 -15.15 -13.04 8.98
N MET A 186 -15.75 -12.78 10.14
CA MET A 186 -15.04 -12.15 11.26
C MET A 186 -13.92 -13.03 11.79
N ASP A 187 -14.19 -14.31 12.01
CA ASP A 187 -13.23 -15.33 12.46
C ASP A 187 -12.02 -15.40 11.52
N THR A 188 -12.27 -15.42 10.20
CA THR A 188 -11.22 -15.41 9.18
C THR A 188 -10.37 -14.15 9.25
N ILE A 189 -11.00 -12.99 9.40
CA ILE A 189 -10.29 -11.70 9.54
C ILE A 189 -9.43 -11.70 10.81
N ILE A 190 -9.98 -12.12 11.94
CA ILE A 190 -9.25 -12.16 13.21
C ILE A 190 -8.03 -13.07 13.10
N ARG A 191 -8.17 -14.29 12.56
CA ARG A 191 -7.05 -15.22 12.35
C ARG A 191 -5.94 -14.64 11.47
N ASN A 192 -6.31 -13.92 10.42
CA ASN A 192 -5.36 -13.40 9.44
C ASN A 192 -4.65 -12.13 9.91
N TYR A 193 -5.34 -11.26 10.67
CA TYR A 193 -4.87 -9.91 10.95
C TYR A 193 -4.65 -9.60 12.44
N VAL A 194 -5.08 -10.46 13.37
CA VAL A 194 -4.80 -10.29 14.80
C VAL A 194 -3.73 -11.30 15.21
N ALA A 195 -2.70 -10.84 15.92
CA ALA A 195 -1.68 -11.72 16.48
C ALA A 195 -2.18 -12.43 17.73
N ASP A 196 -1.68 -13.65 17.95
CA ASP A 196 -1.98 -14.43 19.14
C ASP A 196 -1.49 -13.71 20.41
N GLY A 197 -2.17 -13.89 21.54
CA GLY A 197 -1.84 -13.21 22.80
C GLY A 197 -2.43 -11.80 22.96
N SER A 198 -3.18 -11.29 21.98
CA SER A 198 -3.77 -9.94 22.01
C SER A 198 -4.96 -9.82 22.97
N ILE A 199 -5.22 -8.60 23.44
CA ILE A 199 -6.49 -8.22 24.06
C ILE A 199 -7.37 -7.57 22.99
N VAL A 200 -8.49 -8.19 22.64
CA VAL A 200 -9.40 -7.71 21.60
C VAL A 200 -10.59 -7.00 22.22
N HIS A 201 -10.82 -5.75 21.82
CA HIS A 201 -12.00 -4.96 22.17
C HIS A 201 -12.92 -4.87 20.95
N THR A 202 -14.17 -5.28 21.10
CA THR A 202 -15.22 -5.15 20.06
C THR A 202 -16.49 -4.56 20.66
N ASP A 203 -17.46 -4.21 19.81
CA ASP A 203 -18.82 -4.00 20.28
C ASP A 203 -19.50 -5.34 20.67
N CYS A 204 -20.69 -5.27 21.25
CA CYS A 204 -21.49 -6.46 21.60
C CYS A 204 -22.15 -7.13 20.38
N TRP A 205 -21.54 -7.09 19.19
CA TRP A 205 -22.14 -7.74 18.03
C TRP A 205 -21.99 -9.26 18.11
N ARG A 206 -23.12 -9.97 17.92
CA ARG A 206 -23.22 -11.43 17.90
C ARG A 206 -22.17 -12.14 17.04
N ALA A 207 -21.67 -11.51 15.97
CA ALA A 207 -20.63 -12.09 15.14
C ALA A 207 -19.35 -12.41 15.93
N TYR A 208 -19.07 -11.68 17.02
CA TYR A 208 -17.89 -11.83 17.88
C TYR A 208 -18.06 -12.80 19.07
N GLU A 209 -19.28 -13.32 19.33
CA GLU A 209 -19.57 -14.14 20.52
C GLU A 209 -18.67 -15.38 20.64
N ASN A 210 -18.22 -15.94 19.52
CA ASN A 210 -17.44 -17.17 19.48
C ASN A 210 -15.92 -16.96 19.34
N MET A 211 -15.39 -15.75 19.53
CA MET A 211 -13.95 -15.50 19.39
C MET A 211 -13.08 -16.38 20.29
N VAL A 212 -13.59 -16.79 21.45
CA VAL A 212 -12.91 -17.71 22.37
C VAL A 212 -12.66 -19.10 21.77
N ASN A 213 -13.41 -19.49 20.73
CA ASN A 213 -13.31 -20.80 20.07
C ASN A 213 -12.37 -20.79 18.85
N LEU A 214 -11.63 -19.70 18.62
CA LEU A 214 -10.72 -19.59 17.48
C LEU A 214 -9.45 -20.44 17.63
N GLY A 215 -9.19 -21.05 18.78
CA GLY A 215 -7.92 -21.74 19.03
C GLY A 215 -6.72 -20.78 19.07
N MET A 216 -7.00 -19.52 19.42
CA MET A 216 -6.04 -18.45 19.66
C MET A 216 -6.15 -18.03 21.13
N ASN A 217 -5.04 -17.67 21.74
CA ASN A 217 -4.92 -17.12 23.08
C ASN A 217 -5.32 -15.63 23.07
N LEU A 218 -6.58 -15.35 22.78
CA LEU A 218 -7.12 -13.99 22.76
C LEU A 218 -7.93 -13.71 24.02
N VAL A 219 -7.75 -12.52 24.59
CA VAL A 219 -8.63 -12.01 25.65
C VAL A 219 -9.66 -11.11 25.01
N HIS A 220 -10.92 -11.54 24.95
CA HIS A 220 -12.01 -10.73 24.40
C HIS A 220 -12.67 -9.87 25.49
N ARG A 221 -12.83 -8.58 25.21
CA ARG A 221 -13.65 -7.66 25.97
C ARG A 221 -14.65 -6.97 25.05
N THR A 222 -15.88 -6.79 25.52
CA THR A 222 -16.94 -6.13 24.75
C THR A 222 -17.27 -4.77 25.33
N VAL A 223 -17.69 -3.84 24.47
CA VAL A 223 -18.22 -2.53 24.86
C VAL A 223 -19.69 -2.46 24.49
N ASN A 224 -20.55 -2.24 25.48
CA ASN A 224 -21.99 -2.11 25.26
C ASN A 224 -22.38 -0.66 24.97
N HIS A 225 -22.33 -0.27 23.69
CA HIS A 225 -22.70 1.06 23.21
C HIS A 225 -24.17 1.46 23.46
N SER A 226 -25.05 0.54 23.89
CA SER A 226 -26.46 0.83 24.20
C SER A 226 -26.71 1.26 25.65
N VAL A 227 -25.76 1.00 26.56
CA VAL A 227 -25.91 1.26 28.00
C VAL A 227 -24.94 2.34 28.48
N THR A 228 -23.69 2.33 28.01
CA THR A 228 -22.69 3.35 28.35
C THR A 228 -21.72 3.60 27.19
N PHE A 229 -21.27 4.85 27.04
CA PHE A 229 -20.14 5.19 26.14
C PHE A 229 -18.78 4.69 26.67
N ARG A 230 -18.75 4.24 27.93
CA ARG A 230 -17.58 3.69 28.65
C ARG A 230 -18.06 2.59 29.59
N ASP A 231 -17.48 1.40 29.49
CA ASP A 231 -17.60 0.37 30.52
C ASP A 231 -16.22 0.19 31.15
N GLY A 232 -15.92 1.00 32.17
CA GLY A 232 -14.57 1.10 32.75
C GLY A 232 -13.51 1.60 31.76
N ASP A 233 -12.37 0.90 31.68
CA ASP A 233 -11.23 1.20 30.79
C ASP A 233 -11.38 0.66 29.36
N VAL A 234 -12.49 -0.01 29.04
CA VAL A 234 -12.74 -0.62 27.73
C VAL A 234 -13.53 0.35 26.85
N HIS A 235 -12.94 0.80 25.74
CA HIS A 235 -13.57 1.69 24.76
C HIS A 235 -13.04 1.41 23.34
N THR A 236 -13.78 1.89 22.33
CA THR A 236 -13.47 1.78 20.88
C THR A 236 -13.15 3.13 20.21
N ASN A 237 -12.77 4.13 21.01
CA ASN A 237 -12.49 5.49 20.52
C ASN A 237 -11.37 5.56 19.47
N THR A 238 -10.40 4.65 19.52
CA THR A 238 -9.24 4.64 18.62
C THR A 238 -9.66 4.22 17.21
N ILE A 239 -10.50 3.19 17.10
CA ILE A 239 -11.05 2.74 15.82
C ILE A 239 -12.07 3.75 15.26
N GLU A 240 -12.91 4.36 16.11
CA GLU A 240 -13.79 5.46 15.70
C GLU A 240 -13.02 6.66 15.13
N GLY A 241 -11.93 7.07 15.81
CA GLY A 241 -11.02 8.11 15.33
C GLY A 241 -10.37 7.74 13.99
N THR A 242 -10.00 6.47 13.82
CA THR A 242 -9.47 5.94 12.55
C THR A 242 -10.51 6.05 11.43
N TRP A 243 -11.77 5.67 11.68
CA TRP A 243 -12.84 5.83 10.69
C TRP A 243 -13.06 7.28 10.29
N ASN A 244 -13.02 8.21 11.25
CA ASN A 244 -13.11 9.63 10.96
C ASN A 244 -11.95 10.10 10.08
N GLY A 245 -10.71 9.71 10.42
CA GLY A 245 -9.51 10.03 9.65
C GLY A 245 -9.55 9.54 8.20
N ILE A 246 -10.10 8.34 7.96
CA ILE A 246 -10.30 7.83 6.60
C ILE A 246 -11.39 8.64 5.89
N LYS A 247 -12.54 8.84 6.53
CA LYS A 247 -13.72 9.44 5.87
C LYS A 247 -13.56 10.93 5.57
N ILE A 248 -12.92 11.72 6.44
CA ILE A 248 -12.78 13.16 6.25
C ILE A 248 -11.98 13.51 4.99
N ASN A 249 -11.02 12.65 4.64
CA ASN A 249 -10.14 12.82 3.48
C ASN A 249 -10.72 12.24 2.18
N VAL A 250 -11.89 11.60 2.25
CA VAL A 250 -12.52 10.91 1.11
C VAL A 250 -13.87 11.54 0.79
N THR A 251 -13.96 12.13 -0.40
CA THR A 251 -15.23 12.68 -0.89
C THR A 251 -16.27 11.55 -1.06
N PRO A 252 -17.56 11.82 -0.81
CA PRO A 252 -18.60 10.80 -0.95
C PRO A 252 -18.64 10.09 -2.31
N ALA A 253 -18.30 10.81 -3.39
CA ALA A 253 -18.26 10.27 -4.76
C ALA A 253 -17.19 9.18 -4.96
N LEU A 254 -16.13 9.17 -4.13
CA LEU A 254 -15.07 8.16 -4.17
C LEU A 254 -15.36 6.96 -3.25
N ARG A 255 -16.45 6.96 -2.48
CA ARG A 255 -16.82 5.87 -1.56
C ARG A 255 -17.60 4.76 -2.29
N THR A 256 -17.01 4.21 -3.34
CA THR A 256 -17.59 3.16 -4.19
C THR A 256 -16.83 1.84 -4.04
N LYS A 257 -17.45 0.70 -4.37
CA LYS A 257 -16.79 -0.63 -4.34
C LYS A 257 -15.44 -0.64 -5.06
N LYS A 258 -15.35 0.07 -6.19
CA LYS A 258 -14.13 0.16 -7.00
C LYS A 258 -13.02 0.96 -6.33
N MET A 259 -13.36 2.01 -5.59
CA MET A 259 -12.39 3.00 -5.10
C MET A 259 -12.01 2.78 -3.64
N VAL A 260 -12.93 2.28 -2.80
CA VAL A 260 -12.70 2.05 -1.38
C VAL A 260 -11.43 1.23 -1.11
N PRO A 261 -11.20 0.06 -1.76
CA PRO A 261 -9.97 -0.71 -1.54
C PRO A 261 -8.68 0.13 -1.69
N TRP A 262 -8.57 0.93 -2.76
CA TRP A 262 -7.41 1.79 -3.00
C TRP A 262 -7.24 2.89 -1.96
N LEU A 263 -8.35 3.42 -1.44
CA LEU A 263 -8.32 4.43 -0.38
C LEU A 263 -7.84 3.83 0.96
N LEU A 264 -8.21 2.57 1.24
CA LEU A 264 -7.75 1.85 2.42
C LEU A 264 -6.24 1.54 2.32
N ILE A 265 -5.78 1.07 1.15
CA ILE A 265 -4.34 0.85 0.88
C ILE A 265 -3.53 2.12 1.13
N GLU A 266 -3.94 3.26 0.55
CA GLU A 266 -3.24 4.52 0.78
C GLU A 266 -3.23 4.91 2.26
N PHE A 267 -4.33 4.68 2.98
CA PHE A 267 -4.41 5.04 4.38
C PHE A 267 -3.45 4.20 5.24
N ILE A 268 -3.42 2.89 5.04
CA ILE A 268 -2.48 1.98 5.73
C ILE A 268 -1.05 2.36 5.41
N TRP A 269 -0.73 2.57 4.12
CA TRP A 269 0.61 2.94 3.70
C TRP A 269 1.07 4.26 4.30
N ARG A 270 0.21 5.28 4.33
CA ARG A 270 0.54 6.57 4.97
C ARG A 270 0.71 6.45 6.48
N ARG A 271 0.04 5.50 7.12
CA ARG A 271 0.22 5.24 8.54
C ARG A 271 1.55 4.55 8.82
N LYS A 272 1.92 3.54 8.02
CA LYS A 272 3.25 2.90 8.05
C LYS A 272 4.37 3.94 7.93
N HIS A 273 4.23 4.89 7.00
CA HIS A 273 5.23 5.92 6.71
C HIS A 273 4.93 7.29 7.34
N HIS A 274 4.17 7.35 8.44
CA HIS A 274 3.66 8.61 9.00
C HIS A 274 4.74 9.62 9.41
N ASN A 275 5.92 9.13 9.81
CA ASN A 275 7.07 9.96 10.20
C ASN A 275 7.71 10.67 9.02
N ASP A 276 7.81 10.00 7.86
CA ASP A 276 8.36 10.57 6.64
C ASP A 276 7.71 9.95 5.39
N ILE A 277 6.65 10.60 4.92
CA ILE A 277 5.90 10.15 3.74
C ILE A 277 6.75 10.23 2.47
N PHE A 278 7.64 11.22 2.34
CA PHE A 278 8.45 11.36 1.14
C PHE A 278 9.63 10.38 1.16
N GLY A 279 10.26 10.16 2.32
CA GLY A 279 11.21 9.08 2.53
C GLY A 279 10.62 7.73 2.15
N GLY A 280 9.41 7.42 2.62
CA GLY A 280 8.68 6.21 2.21
C GLY A 280 8.48 6.10 0.69
N ILE A 281 8.21 7.22 -0.01
CA ILE A 281 8.14 7.22 -1.48
C ILE A 281 9.49 6.80 -2.09
N ILE A 282 10.59 7.39 -1.61
CA ILE A 282 11.94 7.09 -2.11
C ILE A 282 12.30 5.63 -1.85
N ASP A 283 11.98 5.10 -0.67
CA ASP A 283 12.22 3.70 -0.31
C ASP A 283 11.42 2.74 -1.20
N CYS A 284 10.15 3.02 -1.49
CA CYS A 284 9.36 2.21 -2.41
C CYS A 284 9.94 2.26 -3.84
N LEU A 285 10.34 3.45 -4.33
CA LEU A 285 10.92 3.59 -5.66
C LEU A 285 12.25 2.84 -5.81
N LYS A 286 12.95 2.59 -4.71
CA LYS A 286 14.20 1.82 -4.65
C LYS A 286 13.95 0.31 -4.53
N ASN A 287 13.04 -0.11 -3.66
CA ASN A 287 12.95 -1.49 -3.20
C ASN A 287 11.77 -2.28 -3.77
N VAL A 288 10.73 -1.61 -4.29
CA VAL A 288 9.52 -2.28 -4.79
C VAL A 288 9.63 -2.49 -6.30
N SER A 289 9.58 -3.76 -6.71
CA SER A 289 9.50 -4.13 -8.12
C SER A 289 8.15 -3.69 -8.70
N PHE A 290 8.17 -3.07 -9.89
CA PHE A 290 6.96 -2.61 -10.55
C PHE A 290 7.04 -2.86 -12.06
N ASP A 291 6.07 -3.62 -12.58
CA ASP A 291 5.82 -3.76 -14.01
C ASP A 291 4.55 -3.01 -14.41
N ARG A 292 4.70 -2.02 -15.30
CA ARG A 292 3.59 -1.20 -15.80
C ARG A 292 2.59 -2.00 -16.63
N ALA A 293 2.98 -3.14 -17.19
CA ALA A 293 2.10 -4.03 -17.94
C ALA A 293 1.17 -4.84 -17.03
N GLN A 294 1.54 -5.03 -15.75
CA GLN A 294 0.79 -5.83 -14.79
C GLN A 294 0.05 -4.90 -13.83
N ARG A 295 -1.28 -4.88 -13.92
CA ARG A 295 -2.14 -4.11 -13.00
C ARG A 295 -3.04 -5.07 -12.25
N ASN A 296 -2.70 -5.30 -10.99
CA ASN A 296 -3.44 -6.19 -10.11
C ASN A 296 -4.63 -5.45 -9.49
N PRO A 297 -5.73 -6.17 -9.20
CA PRO A 297 -6.77 -5.64 -8.32
C PRO A 297 -6.16 -5.35 -6.93
N ALA A 298 -6.75 -4.41 -6.21
CA ALA A 298 -6.32 -4.08 -4.84
C ALA A 298 -6.48 -5.32 -3.96
N TRP A 299 -5.42 -5.83 -3.34
CA TRP A 299 -5.50 -7.10 -2.57
C TRP A 299 -6.45 -7.05 -1.36
N LEU A 300 -6.76 -5.85 -0.83
CA LEU A 300 -7.79 -5.64 0.21
C LEU A 300 -9.24 -5.85 -0.30
N THR A 301 -9.43 -6.50 -1.44
CA THR A 301 -10.73 -6.84 -2.00
C THR A 301 -11.16 -8.25 -1.63
N GLU A 302 -12.36 -8.32 -1.05
CA GLU A 302 -13.27 -9.48 -0.99
C GLU A 302 -12.66 -10.76 -0.39
N LEU A 303 -12.70 -10.86 0.94
CA LEU A 303 -12.90 -12.18 1.55
C LEU A 303 -14.36 -12.58 1.27
N ALA A 304 -14.57 -13.39 0.25
CA ALA A 304 -15.79 -14.17 0.13
C ALA A 304 -15.74 -15.25 1.23
N ALA A 305 -16.77 -15.33 2.06
CA ALA A 305 -17.04 -16.59 2.73
C ALA A 305 -17.37 -17.59 1.61
N GLU A 306 -16.64 -18.70 1.54
CA GLU A 306 -16.97 -19.82 0.66
C GLU A 306 -18.33 -20.43 1.01
#